data_AF-A0A381TTY4-F1
#
_entry.id   AF-A0A381TTY4-F1
#
_cell.length_a   1.000
_cell.length_b   1.000
_cell.length_c   1.000
_cell.angle_alpha   90.00
_cell.angle_beta   90.00
_cell.angle_gamma   90.00
#
_symmetry.space_group_name_H-M   'P 1'
#
loop_
_entity.id
_entity.type
_entity.pdbx_description
1 polymer ?
#
loop_
_entity_poly.entity_id
_entity_poly.type
_entity_poly.pdbx_seq_one_letter_code
_entity_poly.pdbx_strand_id
1 'polypeptide(L)'
;MAMTIPGDFVLASVGDLMMRRPASRLADDAVQAALRLVREADLAVGNMEGELANLQDFEGPLNGFVGSHEVAADLKAIGFDMVNRAQNHLFDSEAAGMFSTNALLDEAGIAHAGTGRNLDEAAAPVYLELPQGRVAMVGMHAPLWQELRRLAATPQVGNLGGRPGLNMLHYSETLVVSDEQLASLKQVRDQFLEFRSNYDNPRPLPRNEPSDRVRFPASSSGREDPTYRAARPGETPGTIDYAINSNDLSRTLRSIRNAKRYADFVVATAHIHQGQSVLEQMHLSTKPPAFYVDLAHQAIDVGADAFVGHGVQLLRGVEIYKGKPIFYGLGEFFREAQWTLSEQLGQTDANQQSPRQNFARNFGGSTQSLESLVAVSHYEDGELAEVRLYPTELGVDGPDSRLGIPRLAQSDKAQEILERVQRLSRDFGTTIDIEGNVGVITIE
;
A
#
# COMPACT_ATOMS: atom_id res chain seq x y z
N MET A 1 12.58 21.04 3.74
CA MET A 1 12.36 21.85 4.96
C MET A 1 12.28 20.86 6.10
N ALA A 2 12.90 21.13 7.25
CA ALA A 2 12.86 20.20 8.38
C ALA A 2 11.47 20.17 9.05
N MET A 3 11.22 19.13 9.83
CA MET A 3 10.12 19.07 10.81
C MET A 3 10.26 20.23 11.82
N THR A 4 9.14 20.77 12.28
CA THR A 4 9.11 21.95 13.17
C THR A 4 8.39 21.71 14.49
N ILE A 5 7.98 20.47 14.78
CA ILE A 5 7.46 20.09 16.10
C ILE A 5 8.64 20.11 17.09
N PRO A 6 8.57 20.86 18.20
CA PRO A 6 9.61 20.92 19.22
C PRO A 6 9.49 19.76 20.23
N GLY A 7 10.60 19.39 20.88
CA GLY A 7 10.62 18.35 21.90
C GLY A 7 10.35 16.95 21.37
N ASP A 8 9.80 16.10 22.25
CA ASP A 8 9.53 14.69 21.95
C ASP A 8 8.26 14.56 21.09
N PHE A 9 8.34 13.73 20.05
CA PHE A 9 7.19 13.37 19.21
C PHE A 9 7.29 11.91 18.76
N VAL A 10 6.20 11.15 18.91
CA VAL A 10 6.16 9.72 18.62
C VAL A 10 5.14 9.42 17.51
N LEU A 11 5.62 8.84 16.42
CA LEU A 11 4.80 8.33 15.32
C LEU A 11 4.69 6.80 15.40
N ALA A 12 3.47 6.28 15.51
CA ALA A 12 3.19 4.86 15.25
C ALA A 12 2.72 4.67 13.80
N SER A 13 3.45 3.85 13.04
CA SER A 13 3.09 3.46 11.68
C SER A 13 2.77 1.98 11.63
N VAL A 14 1.64 1.63 11.02
CA VAL A 14 1.26 0.23 10.79
C VAL A 14 0.91 -0.01 9.32
N GLY A 15 0.77 -1.30 9.01
CA GLY A 15 0.37 -1.81 7.71
C GLY A 15 -1.11 -1.61 7.36
N ASP A 16 -1.61 -2.51 6.52
CA ASP A 16 -2.98 -2.48 6.01
C ASP A 16 -4.02 -2.82 7.10
N LEU A 17 -5.14 -2.10 7.06
CA LEU A 17 -6.29 -2.21 7.96
C LEU A 17 -7.48 -2.76 7.17
N MET A 18 -7.64 -4.08 7.19
CA MET A 18 -8.82 -4.79 6.67
C MET A 18 -9.64 -5.34 7.85
N MET A 19 -10.01 -4.42 8.74
CA MET A 19 -10.77 -4.70 9.95
C MET A 19 -12.26 -4.71 9.64
N ARG A 20 -12.96 -5.76 10.07
CA ARG A 20 -14.39 -5.95 9.74
C ARG A 20 -15.32 -5.86 10.95
N ARG A 21 -14.78 -5.98 12.16
CA ARG A 21 -15.53 -5.77 13.42
C ARG A 21 -14.63 -5.09 14.47
N PRO A 22 -15.23 -4.51 15.52
CA PRO A 22 -14.49 -4.02 16.68
C PRO A 22 -13.60 -5.09 17.35
N ALA A 23 -12.40 -4.68 17.75
CA ALA A 23 -11.40 -5.50 18.43
C ALA A 23 -10.75 -4.81 19.65
N SER A 24 -10.91 -3.49 19.81
CA SER A 24 -10.22 -2.70 20.83
C SER A 24 -10.47 -3.16 22.28
N ARG A 25 -11.62 -3.81 22.53
CA ARG A 25 -12.07 -4.28 23.85
C ARG A 25 -11.84 -5.77 24.09
N LEU A 26 -11.16 -6.47 23.18
CA LEU A 26 -10.88 -7.89 23.38
C LEU A 26 -9.98 -8.07 24.61
N ALA A 27 -10.45 -8.86 25.58
CA ALA A 27 -9.69 -9.26 26.75
C ALA A 27 -8.65 -10.33 26.37
N ASP A 28 -7.60 -9.89 25.69
CA ASP A 28 -6.46 -10.69 25.25
C ASP A 28 -5.20 -9.83 25.41
N ASP A 29 -4.29 -10.24 26.29
CA ASP A 29 -3.14 -9.43 26.68
C ASP A 29 -2.19 -9.14 25.51
N ALA A 30 -2.01 -10.10 24.60
CA ALA A 30 -1.12 -9.95 23.45
C ALA A 30 -1.71 -9.01 22.40
N VAL A 31 -3.05 -9.04 22.22
CA VAL A 31 -3.77 -8.06 21.41
C VAL A 31 -3.68 -6.67 22.05
N GLN A 32 -3.98 -6.55 23.35
CA GLN A 32 -3.93 -5.26 24.03
C GLN A 32 -2.53 -4.65 24.04
N ALA A 33 -1.47 -5.48 24.13
CA ALA A 33 -0.10 -5.02 24.04
C ALA A 33 0.23 -4.46 22.64
N ALA A 34 -0.22 -5.10 21.55
CA ALA A 34 -0.03 -4.58 20.20
C ALA A 34 -0.80 -3.26 19.97
N LEU A 35 -2.06 -3.21 20.41
CA LEU A 35 -2.89 -2.00 20.27
C LEU A 35 -2.38 -0.83 21.12
N ARG A 36 -1.74 -1.11 22.26
CA ARG A 36 -1.15 -0.09 23.13
C ARG A 36 -0.05 0.72 22.44
N LEU A 37 0.78 0.07 21.61
CA LEU A 37 1.84 0.75 20.84
C LEU A 37 1.27 1.81 19.89
N VAL A 38 0.07 1.58 19.35
CA VAL A 38 -0.66 2.54 18.53
C VAL A 38 -1.28 3.63 19.41
N ARG A 39 -1.91 3.23 20.52
CA ARG A 39 -2.64 4.14 21.43
C ARG A 39 -1.77 5.15 22.16
N GLU A 40 -0.53 4.78 22.47
CA GLU A 40 0.40 5.60 23.25
C GLU A 40 1.23 6.57 22.40
N ALA A 41 1.13 6.51 21.06
CA ALA A 41 1.81 7.44 20.16
C ALA A 41 1.08 8.81 20.10
N ASP A 42 1.84 9.87 19.77
CA ASP A 42 1.27 11.21 19.56
C ASP A 42 0.52 11.31 18.23
N LEU A 43 0.94 10.52 17.25
CA LEU A 43 0.30 10.36 15.95
C LEU A 43 0.34 8.88 15.54
N ALA A 44 -0.82 8.28 15.24
CA ALA A 44 -0.88 6.95 14.66
C ALA A 44 -1.46 6.93 13.25
N VAL A 45 -0.77 6.22 12.34
CA VAL A 45 -1.13 6.12 10.92
C VAL A 45 -1.18 4.67 10.42
N GLY A 46 -2.06 4.42 9.46
CA GLY A 46 -2.17 3.15 8.75
C GLY A 46 -2.80 3.31 7.36
N ASN A 47 -3.08 2.20 6.68
CA ASN A 47 -3.82 2.21 5.42
C ASN A 47 -5.18 1.53 5.60
N MET A 48 -6.26 2.28 5.46
CA MET A 48 -7.61 1.72 5.50
C MET A 48 -7.93 1.06 4.15
N GLU A 49 -7.54 -0.21 4.00
CA GLU A 49 -7.77 -1.03 2.79
C GLU A 49 -9.21 -1.56 2.75
N GLY A 50 -9.79 -1.90 3.90
CA GLY A 50 -11.20 -2.27 4.02
C GLY A 50 -12.16 -1.12 3.69
N GLU A 51 -13.41 -1.47 3.46
CA GLU A 51 -14.53 -0.52 3.41
C GLU A 51 -15.39 -0.67 4.66
N LEU A 52 -16.15 0.37 5.02
CA LEU A 52 -17.06 0.36 6.16
C LEU A 52 -18.45 0.80 5.74
N ALA A 53 -19.45 0.12 6.28
CA ALA A 53 -20.85 0.49 6.09
C ALA A 53 -21.71 0.11 7.29
N ASN A 54 -22.83 0.81 7.45
CA ASN A 54 -23.92 0.29 8.26
C ASN A 54 -24.59 -0.85 7.48
N LEU A 55 -24.19 -2.08 7.80
CA LEU A 55 -24.61 -3.29 7.07
C LEU A 55 -26.12 -3.54 7.08
N GLN A 56 -26.89 -2.88 7.97
CA GLN A 56 -28.35 -3.02 8.02
C GLN A 56 -29.06 -2.17 6.96
N ASP A 57 -28.54 -0.96 6.71
CA ASP A 57 -29.20 0.06 5.89
C ASP A 57 -28.42 0.43 4.61
N PHE A 58 -27.27 -0.22 4.37
CA PHE A 58 -26.43 0.06 3.22
C PHE A 58 -27.07 -0.47 1.92
N GLU A 59 -27.36 0.43 1.00
CA GLU A 59 -28.02 0.11 -0.29
C GLU A 59 -27.03 -0.25 -1.41
N GLY A 60 -25.72 -0.09 -1.18
CA GLY A 60 -24.68 -0.46 -2.12
C GLY A 60 -24.41 -1.97 -2.16
N PRO A 61 -23.64 -2.46 -3.15
CA PRO A 61 -23.28 -3.88 -3.20
C PRO A 61 -22.34 -4.22 -2.04
N LEU A 62 -22.64 -5.26 -1.28
CA LEU A 62 -21.77 -5.77 -0.22
C LEU A 62 -20.77 -6.78 -0.80
N ASN A 63 -19.68 -6.30 -1.39
CA ASN A 63 -18.61 -7.15 -1.91
C ASN A 63 -17.31 -6.95 -1.13
N GLY A 64 -16.31 -7.78 -1.38
CA GLY A 64 -14.97 -7.53 -0.85
C GLY A 64 -14.86 -7.65 0.68
N PHE A 65 -14.22 -6.66 1.29
CA PHE A 65 -13.85 -6.62 2.71
C PHE A 65 -14.60 -5.52 3.49
N VAL A 66 -15.93 -5.49 3.40
CA VAL A 66 -16.75 -4.50 4.12
C VAL A 66 -16.89 -4.87 5.59
N GLY A 67 -16.43 -3.98 6.47
CA GLY A 67 -16.63 -4.01 7.91
C GLY A 67 -17.86 -3.26 8.37
N SER A 68 -18.26 -3.52 9.61
CA SER A 68 -19.38 -2.82 10.23
C SER A 68 -18.99 -1.37 10.61
N HIS A 69 -19.96 -0.47 10.60
CA HIS A 69 -19.73 0.95 10.88
C HIS A 69 -19.04 1.25 12.22
N GLU A 70 -19.24 0.39 13.24
CA GLU A 70 -18.62 0.53 14.56
C GLU A 70 -17.08 0.47 14.50
N VAL A 71 -16.51 -0.12 13.44
CA VAL A 71 -15.05 -0.22 13.25
C VAL A 71 -14.41 1.17 13.20
N ALA A 72 -15.05 2.19 12.62
CA ALA A 72 -14.44 3.52 12.56
C ALA A 72 -14.20 4.11 13.96
N ALA A 73 -15.21 4.04 14.83
CA ALA A 73 -15.07 4.46 16.23
C ALA A 73 -14.09 3.57 17.01
N ASP A 74 -14.04 2.28 16.71
CA ASP A 74 -13.11 1.34 17.34
C ASP A 74 -11.64 1.61 16.93
N LEU A 75 -11.39 1.93 15.66
CA LEU A 75 -10.07 2.37 15.17
C LEU A 75 -9.63 3.64 15.89
N LYS A 76 -10.53 4.61 16.10
CA LYS A 76 -10.20 5.81 16.88
C LYS A 76 -9.89 5.47 18.34
N ALA A 77 -10.61 4.53 18.94
CA ALA A 77 -10.34 4.06 20.30
C ALA A 77 -9.03 3.26 20.43
N ILE A 78 -8.57 2.63 19.34
CA ILE A 78 -7.24 2.03 19.25
C ILE A 78 -6.15 3.11 19.22
N GLY A 79 -6.44 4.27 18.65
CA GLY A 79 -5.54 5.42 18.62
C GLY A 79 -5.27 5.97 17.21
N PHE A 80 -5.86 5.40 16.16
CA PHE A 80 -5.61 5.88 14.80
C PHE A 80 -6.11 7.30 14.59
N ASP A 81 -5.25 8.14 14.02
CA ASP A 81 -5.53 9.55 13.77
C ASP A 81 -5.65 9.86 12.29
N MET A 82 -4.83 9.21 11.47
CA MET A 82 -4.83 9.41 10.03
C MET A 82 -4.72 8.09 9.27
N VAL A 83 -5.46 7.96 8.17
CA VAL A 83 -5.37 6.76 7.31
C VAL A 83 -5.25 7.11 5.83
N ASN A 84 -4.42 6.35 5.13
CA ASN A 84 -4.49 6.31 3.68
C ASN A 84 -5.77 5.58 3.25
N ARG A 85 -6.42 6.10 2.21
CA ARG A 85 -7.53 5.44 1.51
C ARG A 85 -7.20 5.16 0.04
N ALA A 86 -6.02 5.57 -0.43
CA ALA A 86 -5.60 5.27 -1.79
C ALA A 86 -5.16 3.81 -1.90
N GLN A 87 -6.04 2.89 -2.33
CA GLN A 87 -5.81 1.44 -2.35
C GLN A 87 -6.76 0.71 -3.33
N ASN A 88 -6.53 -0.57 -3.63
CA ASN A 88 -7.19 -1.33 -4.70
C ASN A 88 -8.63 -1.80 -4.41
N HIS A 89 -9.02 -1.99 -3.16
CA HIS A 89 -10.37 -2.32 -2.67
C HIS A 89 -11.30 -1.11 -2.54
N LEU A 90 -10.92 0.07 -3.02
CA LEU A 90 -11.68 1.32 -2.84
C LEU A 90 -13.14 1.22 -3.33
N PHE A 91 -13.37 0.46 -4.40
CA PHE A 91 -14.68 0.31 -5.05
C PHE A 91 -15.16 -1.13 -5.02
N ASP A 92 -14.79 -1.92 -4.01
CA ASP A 92 -15.40 -3.24 -3.82
C ASP A 92 -16.92 -3.09 -3.69
N SER A 93 -17.37 -2.11 -2.91
CA SER A 93 -18.78 -1.71 -2.76
C SER A 93 -19.12 -0.46 -3.58
N GLU A 94 -18.41 -0.27 -4.68
CA GLU A 94 -18.54 0.86 -5.61
C GLU A 94 -18.37 2.23 -4.92
N ALA A 95 -18.78 3.33 -5.57
CA ALA A 95 -18.66 4.67 -4.99
C ALA A 95 -19.44 4.83 -3.67
N ALA A 96 -20.51 4.07 -3.47
CA ALA A 96 -21.30 4.09 -2.23
C ALA A 96 -20.47 3.62 -1.03
N GLY A 97 -19.69 2.54 -1.19
CA GLY A 97 -18.78 2.04 -0.16
C GLY A 97 -17.67 3.01 0.19
N MET A 98 -17.05 3.60 -0.85
CA MET A 98 -16.06 4.66 -0.67
C MET A 98 -16.62 5.80 0.19
N PHE A 99 -17.77 6.38 -0.20
CA PHE A 99 -18.33 7.52 0.51
C PHE A 99 -18.83 7.16 1.91
N SER A 100 -19.41 5.96 2.09
CA SER A 100 -19.79 5.44 3.40
C SER A 100 -18.57 5.36 4.33
N THR A 101 -17.47 4.78 3.85
CA THR A 101 -16.23 4.66 4.63
C THR A 101 -15.67 6.02 5.01
N ASN A 102 -15.59 6.95 4.05
CA ASN A 102 -15.06 8.29 4.31
C ASN A 102 -15.92 9.03 5.34
N ALA A 103 -17.25 8.99 5.21
CA ALA A 103 -18.15 9.62 6.17
C ALA A 103 -18.03 9.04 7.59
N LEU A 104 -17.84 7.73 7.72
CA LEU A 104 -17.65 7.06 9.01
C LEU A 104 -16.30 7.40 9.66
N LEU A 105 -15.24 7.55 8.86
CA LEU A 105 -13.94 8.02 9.33
C LEU A 105 -14.01 9.48 9.79
N ASP A 106 -14.68 10.35 9.02
CA ASP A 106 -14.93 11.75 9.38
C ASP A 106 -15.71 11.84 10.71
N GLU A 107 -16.77 11.04 10.88
CA GLU A 107 -17.57 10.99 12.11
C GLU A 107 -16.74 10.52 13.32
N ALA A 108 -15.85 9.55 13.13
CA ALA A 108 -14.94 9.07 14.16
C ALA A 108 -13.78 10.04 14.46
N GLY A 109 -13.60 11.10 13.66
CA GLY A 109 -12.48 12.03 13.81
C GLY A 109 -11.14 11.43 13.39
N ILE A 110 -11.14 10.58 12.37
CA ILE A 110 -9.94 10.02 11.72
C ILE A 110 -9.76 10.73 10.39
N ALA A 111 -8.69 11.52 10.26
CA ALA A 111 -8.37 12.19 9.00
C ALA A 111 -7.98 11.17 7.92
N HIS A 112 -8.39 11.38 6.68
CA HIS A 112 -8.07 10.44 5.61
C HIS A 112 -7.64 11.12 4.31
N ALA A 113 -6.72 10.49 3.58
CA ALA A 113 -6.15 11.03 2.34
C ALA A 113 -6.18 10.01 1.19
N GLY A 114 -5.97 10.50 -0.04
CA GLY A 114 -5.75 9.65 -1.21
C GLY A 114 -7.02 9.28 -1.99
N THR A 115 -8.20 9.72 -1.53
CA THR A 115 -9.49 9.54 -2.22
C THR A 115 -10.34 10.79 -2.15
N GLY A 116 -11.29 10.93 -3.07
CA GLY A 116 -12.17 12.09 -3.09
C GLY A 116 -13.25 12.01 -4.14
N ARG A 117 -14.09 13.05 -4.23
CA ARG A 117 -15.15 13.18 -5.24
C ARG A 117 -14.61 13.42 -6.65
N ASN A 118 -13.36 13.85 -6.75
CA ASN A 118 -12.62 14.13 -7.97
C ASN A 118 -11.11 14.06 -7.68
N LEU A 119 -10.28 14.26 -8.71
CA LEU A 119 -8.82 14.15 -8.58
C LEU A 119 -8.21 15.23 -7.68
N ASP A 120 -8.80 16.42 -7.64
CA ASP A 120 -8.28 17.54 -6.84
C ASP A 120 -8.41 17.23 -5.35
N GLU A 121 -9.55 16.66 -4.94
CA GLU A 121 -9.76 16.16 -3.58
C GLU A 121 -8.89 14.95 -3.27
N ALA A 122 -8.85 13.96 -4.17
CA ALA A 122 -8.08 12.74 -3.94
C ALA A 122 -6.59 13.02 -3.76
N ALA A 123 -6.05 13.98 -4.51
CA ALA A 123 -4.64 14.36 -4.44
C ALA A 123 -4.33 15.41 -3.36
N ALA A 124 -5.34 15.98 -2.69
CA ALA A 124 -5.12 16.99 -1.67
C ALA A 124 -4.45 16.37 -0.42
N PRO A 125 -3.57 17.12 0.26
CA PRO A 125 -3.17 16.75 1.61
C PRO A 125 -4.36 16.90 2.56
N VAL A 126 -4.51 15.93 3.47
CA VAL A 126 -5.38 16.09 4.64
C VAL A 126 -4.52 16.59 5.81
N TYR A 127 -5.09 17.42 6.67
CA TYR A 127 -4.40 17.99 7.82
C TYR A 127 -5.13 17.63 9.11
N LEU A 128 -4.36 17.47 10.19
CA LEU A 128 -4.87 17.24 11.54
C LEU A 128 -4.12 18.17 12.51
N GLU A 129 -4.86 18.79 13.41
CA GLU A 129 -4.28 19.60 14.49
C GLU A 129 -4.04 18.71 15.71
N LEU A 130 -2.78 18.61 16.14
CA LEU A 130 -2.39 17.95 17.38
C LEU A 130 -1.90 19.00 18.40
N PRO A 131 -1.89 18.67 19.71
CA PRO A 131 -1.29 19.55 20.71
C PRO A 131 0.17 19.96 20.42
N GLN A 132 0.93 19.08 19.77
CA GLN A 132 2.35 19.23 19.45
C GLN A 132 2.58 20.08 18.18
N GLY A 133 1.58 20.16 17.31
CA GLY A 133 1.69 20.87 16.03
C GLY A 133 0.72 20.33 14.98
N ARG A 134 0.75 20.93 13.80
CA ARG A 134 -0.11 20.53 12.69
C ARG A 134 0.57 19.44 11.87
N VAL A 135 -0.13 18.34 11.63
CA VAL A 135 0.38 17.24 10.82
C VAL A 135 -0.41 17.10 9.52
N ALA A 136 0.20 16.52 8.49
CA ALA A 136 -0.45 16.28 7.21
C ALA A 136 -0.13 14.91 6.62
N MET A 137 -1.05 14.41 5.79
CA MET A 137 -0.88 13.16 5.06
C MET A 137 -1.22 13.34 3.57
N VAL A 138 -0.40 12.74 2.70
CA VAL A 138 -0.69 12.59 1.26
C VAL A 138 -0.67 11.11 0.87
N GLY A 139 -1.82 10.60 0.44
CA GLY A 139 -2.01 9.21 0.02
C GLY A 139 -1.97 9.02 -1.48
N MET A 140 -1.43 7.88 -1.94
CA MET A 140 -1.35 7.53 -3.36
C MET A 140 -1.40 6.00 -3.60
N HIS A 141 -1.72 5.59 -4.82
CA HIS A 141 -1.80 4.18 -5.21
C HIS A 141 -1.25 3.97 -6.61
N ALA A 142 -0.54 2.88 -6.86
CA ALA A 142 -0.20 2.42 -8.20
C ALA A 142 -1.10 1.22 -8.59
N PRO A 143 -1.74 1.23 -9.77
CA PRO A 143 -2.77 0.26 -10.11
C PRO A 143 -2.20 -1.15 -10.19
N LEU A 144 -2.83 -2.12 -9.52
CA LEU A 144 -2.38 -3.52 -9.52
C LEU A 144 -2.39 -4.15 -10.91
N TRP A 145 -3.49 -3.92 -11.63
CA TRP A 145 -3.72 -4.37 -13.00
C TRP A 145 -4.24 -3.21 -13.84
N GLN A 146 -4.18 -3.34 -15.17
CA GLN A 146 -4.65 -2.28 -16.07
C GLN A 146 -6.13 -1.96 -15.86
N GLU A 147 -6.95 -2.96 -15.52
CA GLU A 147 -8.38 -2.80 -15.24
C GLU A 147 -8.63 -1.93 -14.01
N LEU A 148 -7.73 -1.95 -13.02
CA LEU A 148 -7.86 -1.16 -11.80
C LEU A 148 -7.49 0.32 -12.01
N ARG A 149 -7.04 0.72 -13.21
CA ARG A 149 -6.99 2.14 -13.59
C ARG A 149 -8.37 2.80 -13.52
N ARG A 150 -9.44 2.00 -13.61
CA ARG A 150 -10.82 2.47 -13.37
C ARG A 150 -11.03 3.00 -11.95
N LEU A 151 -10.15 2.75 -10.99
CA LEU A 151 -10.27 3.31 -9.65
C LEU A 151 -9.77 4.77 -9.56
N ALA A 152 -9.07 5.27 -10.58
CA ALA A 152 -8.50 6.62 -10.56
C ALA A 152 -9.58 7.72 -10.56
N ALA A 153 -9.44 8.70 -9.68
CA ALA A 153 -10.25 9.90 -9.75
C ALA A 153 -9.94 10.70 -11.03
N THR A 154 -10.90 11.47 -11.54
CA THR A 154 -10.67 12.36 -12.68
C THR A 154 -10.76 13.83 -12.26
N PRO A 155 -10.04 14.75 -12.92
CA PRO A 155 -10.15 16.17 -12.65
C PRO A 155 -11.58 16.66 -12.83
N GLN A 156 -11.93 17.74 -12.13
CA GLN A 156 -13.16 18.46 -12.41
C GLN A 156 -12.97 19.32 -13.67
N VAL A 157 -13.67 18.98 -14.76
CA VAL A 157 -13.58 19.75 -16.03
C VAL A 157 -14.90 20.50 -16.26
N GLY A 158 -14.92 21.77 -15.83
CA GLY A 158 -16.10 22.64 -15.98
C GLY A 158 -17.36 22.03 -15.34
N ASN A 159 -18.49 22.09 -16.04
CA ASN A 159 -19.78 21.54 -15.58
C ASN A 159 -19.91 20.02 -15.77
N LEU A 160 -18.91 19.34 -16.37
CA LEU A 160 -18.96 17.90 -16.61
C LEU A 160 -18.66 17.08 -15.34
N GLY A 161 -18.28 17.76 -14.24
CA GLY A 161 -17.91 17.15 -12.98
C GLY A 161 -16.55 16.46 -13.03
N GLY A 162 -16.16 15.86 -11.90
CA GLY A 162 -15.08 14.90 -11.81
C GLY A 162 -15.64 13.55 -11.36
N ARG A 163 -14.91 12.47 -11.63
CA ARG A 163 -15.26 11.13 -11.17
C ARG A 163 -14.57 10.85 -9.84
N PRO A 164 -15.27 10.31 -8.84
CA PRO A 164 -14.65 9.91 -7.59
C PRO A 164 -13.60 8.82 -7.80
N GLY A 165 -12.65 8.72 -6.88
CA GLY A 165 -11.66 7.66 -6.89
C GLY A 165 -10.35 8.03 -6.20
N LEU A 166 -9.29 7.36 -6.64
CA LEU A 166 -7.94 7.39 -6.07
C LEU A 166 -7.06 8.51 -6.64
N ASN A 167 -6.12 8.98 -5.81
CA ASN A 167 -4.90 9.64 -6.28
C ASN A 167 -3.95 8.60 -6.91
N MET A 168 -4.23 8.25 -8.17
CA MET A 168 -3.55 7.19 -8.90
C MET A 168 -2.19 7.65 -9.47
N LEU A 169 -1.18 6.79 -9.34
CA LEU A 169 0.11 6.84 -10.02
C LEU A 169 0.06 5.85 -11.19
N HIS A 170 -0.36 6.31 -12.37
CA HIS A 170 -0.30 5.45 -13.55
C HIS A 170 1.14 5.16 -13.93
N TYR A 171 1.37 4.00 -14.54
CA TYR A 171 2.68 3.62 -15.03
C TYR A 171 2.58 2.78 -16.31
N SER A 172 3.71 2.64 -16.99
CA SER A 172 3.92 1.65 -18.06
C SER A 172 5.02 0.67 -17.67
N GLU A 173 4.88 -0.57 -18.11
CA GLU A 173 5.83 -1.66 -17.84
C GLU A 173 6.68 -1.95 -19.08
N THR A 174 7.96 -2.22 -18.86
CA THR A 174 8.86 -2.79 -19.86
C THR A 174 9.52 -4.04 -19.27
N LEU A 175 9.26 -5.20 -19.86
CA LEU A 175 9.88 -6.46 -19.46
C LEU A 175 11.31 -6.53 -20.01
N VAL A 176 12.26 -6.80 -19.14
CA VAL A 176 13.66 -6.98 -19.51
C VAL A 176 13.87 -8.42 -19.99
N VAL A 177 14.48 -8.58 -21.17
CA VAL A 177 14.74 -9.88 -21.80
C VAL A 177 16.20 -9.99 -22.25
N SER A 178 16.70 -11.20 -22.49
CA SER A 178 18.01 -11.38 -23.13
C SER A 178 18.00 -10.94 -24.60
N ASP A 179 19.16 -10.71 -25.19
CA ASP A 179 19.28 -10.39 -26.62
C ASP A 179 18.68 -11.48 -27.52
N GLU A 180 18.88 -12.75 -27.16
CA GLU A 180 18.33 -13.92 -27.87
C GLU A 180 16.80 -13.96 -27.79
N GLN A 181 16.25 -13.73 -26.59
CA GLN A 181 14.81 -13.64 -26.39
C GLN A 181 14.23 -12.46 -27.18
N LEU A 182 14.87 -11.30 -27.17
CA LEU A 182 14.45 -10.14 -27.93
C LEU A 182 14.43 -10.41 -29.44
N ALA A 183 15.47 -11.06 -29.96
CA ALA A 183 15.54 -11.46 -31.37
C ALA A 183 14.40 -12.42 -31.74
N SER A 184 14.11 -13.39 -30.87
CA SER A 184 13.00 -14.33 -31.05
C SER A 184 11.64 -13.63 -31.04
N LEU A 185 11.41 -12.71 -30.11
CA LEU A 185 10.19 -11.90 -30.04
C LEU A 185 9.99 -11.04 -31.29
N LYS A 186 11.07 -10.44 -31.81
CA LYS A 186 11.03 -9.71 -33.08
C LYS A 186 10.68 -10.60 -34.25
N GLN A 187 11.28 -11.80 -34.33
CA GLN A 187 10.94 -12.78 -35.37
C GLN A 187 9.45 -13.14 -35.34
N VAL A 188 8.89 -13.44 -34.16
CA VAL A 188 7.46 -13.74 -33.99
C VAL A 188 6.60 -12.57 -34.47
N ARG A 189 6.90 -11.35 -34.02
CA ARG A 189 6.17 -10.15 -34.44
C ARG A 189 6.25 -9.96 -35.95
N ASP A 190 7.43 -10.07 -36.54
CA ASP A 190 7.66 -9.82 -37.96
C ASP A 190 6.89 -10.85 -38.82
N GLN A 191 6.80 -12.11 -38.39
CA GLN A 191 5.96 -13.14 -39.01
C GLN A 191 4.46 -12.80 -38.94
N PHE A 192 3.97 -12.21 -37.84
CA PHE A 192 2.58 -11.72 -37.80
C PHE A 192 2.32 -10.62 -38.83
N LEU A 193 3.32 -9.77 -39.10
CA LEU A 193 3.19 -8.68 -40.07
C LEU A 193 3.11 -9.19 -41.52
N GLU A 194 3.53 -10.42 -41.81
CA GLU A 194 3.35 -11.05 -43.13
C GLU A 194 1.85 -11.22 -43.48
N PHE A 195 1.00 -11.42 -42.46
CA PHE A 195 -0.45 -11.56 -42.64
C PHE A 195 -1.19 -10.22 -42.64
N ARG A 196 -0.48 -9.09 -42.55
CA ARG A 196 -1.08 -7.76 -42.41
C ARG A 196 -2.02 -7.39 -43.57
N SER A 197 -1.74 -7.85 -44.79
CA SER A 197 -2.58 -7.62 -45.98
C SER A 197 -3.90 -8.38 -45.96
N ASN A 198 -4.11 -9.31 -45.03
CA ASN A 198 -5.36 -10.07 -44.92
C ASN A 198 -6.51 -9.26 -44.30
N TYR A 199 -6.24 -8.04 -43.85
CA TYR A 199 -7.20 -7.21 -43.13
C TYR A 199 -7.47 -5.91 -43.89
N ASP A 200 -8.74 -5.50 -43.96
CA ASP A 200 -9.17 -4.26 -44.63
C ASP A 200 -8.64 -3.00 -43.94
N ASN A 201 -8.45 -3.06 -42.62
CA ASN A 201 -8.03 -1.93 -41.78
C ASN A 201 -6.83 -2.32 -40.90
N PRO A 202 -5.66 -2.62 -41.49
CA PRO A 202 -4.52 -3.08 -40.73
C PRO A 202 -3.90 -1.94 -39.94
N ARG A 203 -3.51 -2.23 -38.69
CA ARG A 203 -2.94 -1.21 -37.80
C ARG A 203 -1.68 -0.55 -38.38
N PRO A 204 -1.44 0.74 -38.10
CA PRO A 204 -0.18 1.40 -38.46
C PRO A 204 0.99 0.74 -37.74
N LEU A 205 2.13 0.61 -38.44
CA LEU A 205 3.38 0.19 -37.82
C LEU A 205 4.07 1.39 -37.14
N PRO A 206 4.74 1.21 -35.99
CA PRO A 206 5.57 2.25 -35.39
C PRO A 206 6.67 2.67 -36.38
N ARG A 207 6.82 3.98 -36.63
CA ARG A 207 7.76 4.46 -37.66
C ARG A 207 9.23 4.43 -37.25
N ASN A 208 9.56 4.23 -35.97
CA ASN A 208 10.93 4.29 -35.44
C ASN A 208 11.04 3.47 -34.13
N GLU A 209 10.91 2.15 -34.21
CA GLU A 209 11.14 1.32 -33.02
C GLU A 209 12.65 1.19 -32.73
N PRO A 210 13.11 1.48 -31.49
CA PRO A 210 14.52 1.30 -31.12
C PRO A 210 15.01 -0.14 -31.33
N SER A 211 16.29 -0.30 -31.70
CA SER A 211 16.87 -1.62 -31.95
C SER A 211 16.96 -2.50 -30.70
N ASP A 212 16.95 -1.92 -29.50
CA ASP A 212 17.01 -2.66 -28.23
C ASP A 212 15.62 -3.01 -27.68
N ARG A 213 14.54 -2.77 -28.44
CA ARG A 213 13.17 -2.93 -27.95
C ARG A 213 12.27 -3.60 -28.99
N VAL A 214 11.17 -4.19 -28.53
CA VAL A 214 10.07 -4.69 -29.35
C VAL A 214 8.74 -4.45 -28.65
N ARG A 215 7.75 -3.97 -29.39
CA ARG A 215 6.35 -3.88 -28.95
C ARG A 215 5.50 -4.81 -29.80
N PHE A 216 4.66 -5.61 -29.14
CA PHE A 216 3.66 -6.41 -29.84
C PHE A 216 2.45 -5.54 -30.23
N PRO A 217 1.81 -5.80 -31.38
CA PRO A 217 0.60 -5.08 -31.76
C PRO A 217 -0.47 -5.28 -30.69
N ALA A 218 -0.93 -4.19 -30.05
CA ALA A 218 -1.98 -4.27 -29.03
C ALA A 218 -3.21 -5.02 -29.55
N SER A 219 -3.91 -5.72 -28.65
CA SER A 219 -5.29 -6.15 -28.89
C SER A 219 -6.20 -4.92 -29.13
N SER A 220 -7.37 -5.07 -29.75
CA SER A 220 -8.36 -3.98 -29.94
C SER A 220 -8.88 -3.38 -28.64
N SER A 221 -8.70 -4.07 -27.53
CA SER A 221 -9.06 -3.58 -26.20
C SER A 221 -7.99 -2.68 -25.57
N GLY A 222 -6.80 -2.55 -26.18
CA GLY A 222 -5.67 -1.82 -25.57
C GLY A 222 -5.16 -2.45 -24.27
N ARG A 223 -5.67 -3.64 -23.93
CA ARG A 223 -5.19 -4.44 -22.82
C ARG A 223 -3.91 -5.12 -23.28
N GLU A 224 -2.87 -4.93 -22.48
CA GLU A 224 -1.55 -5.53 -22.65
C GLU A 224 -0.82 -5.08 -23.91
N ASP A 225 -0.14 -3.95 -23.79
CA ASP A 225 0.95 -3.56 -24.69
C ASP A 225 2.30 -3.91 -24.04
N PRO A 226 2.68 -5.21 -23.96
CA PRO A 226 3.93 -5.55 -23.35
C PRO A 226 5.05 -4.98 -24.22
N THR A 227 5.86 -4.13 -23.59
CA THR A 227 7.09 -3.63 -24.19
C THR A 227 8.21 -4.50 -23.66
N TYR A 228 9.06 -5.01 -24.54
CA TYR A 228 10.22 -5.81 -24.15
C TYR A 228 11.50 -5.10 -24.57
N ARG A 229 12.52 -5.13 -23.71
CA ARG A 229 13.82 -4.50 -23.95
C ARG A 229 14.96 -5.45 -23.64
N ALA A 230 16.04 -5.41 -24.43
CA ALA A 230 17.27 -6.13 -24.11
C ALA A 230 17.86 -5.63 -22.78
N ALA A 231 18.29 -6.56 -21.93
CA ALA A 231 18.97 -6.28 -20.67
C ALA A 231 20.23 -5.42 -20.90
N ARG A 232 20.39 -4.35 -20.10
CA ARG A 232 21.67 -3.63 -20.00
C ARG A 232 22.67 -4.45 -19.17
N PRO A 233 23.98 -4.17 -19.25
CA PRO A 233 24.96 -4.79 -18.36
C PRO A 233 24.55 -4.65 -16.89
N GLY A 234 24.44 -5.78 -16.18
CA GLY A 234 24.04 -5.84 -14.77
C GLY A 234 22.53 -5.99 -14.53
N GLU A 235 21.68 -5.88 -15.56
CA GLU A 235 20.26 -6.19 -15.46
C GLU A 235 19.99 -7.69 -15.64
N THR A 236 18.99 -8.21 -14.92
CA THR A 236 18.59 -9.61 -14.99
C THR A 236 17.35 -9.75 -15.87
N PRO A 237 17.37 -10.57 -16.95
CA PRO A 237 16.17 -10.90 -17.70
C PRO A 237 15.04 -11.44 -16.81
N GLY A 238 13.80 -11.06 -17.12
CA GLY A 238 12.61 -11.34 -16.30
C GLY A 238 12.24 -10.23 -15.33
N THR A 239 13.12 -9.24 -15.10
CA THR A 239 12.79 -8.04 -14.33
C THR A 239 11.88 -7.08 -15.10
N ILE A 240 11.19 -6.21 -14.37
CA ILE A 240 10.23 -5.24 -14.92
C ILE A 240 10.74 -3.83 -14.61
N ASP A 241 10.88 -3.03 -15.67
CA ASP A 241 11.12 -1.59 -15.58
C ASP A 241 9.78 -0.84 -15.61
N TYR A 242 9.52 -0.04 -14.57
CA TYR A 242 8.29 0.72 -14.43
C TYR A 242 8.56 2.20 -14.65
N ALA A 243 7.88 2.81 -15.61
CA ALA A 243 7.91 4.25 -15.82
C ALA A 243 6.61 4.88 -15.30
N ILE A 244 6.69 5.61 -14.19
CA ILE A 244 5.57 6.37 -13.63
C ILE A 244 5.19 7.53 -14.57
N ASN A 245 3.89 7.78 -14.71
CA ASN A 245 3.37 8.92 -15.44
C ASN A 245 3.83 10.23 -14.78
N SER A 246 4.52 11.07 -15.53
CA SER A 246 5.14 12.29 -15.02
C SER A 246 4.14 13.32 -14.50
N ASN A 247 2.92 13.37 -15.04
CA ASN A 247 1.88 14.27 -14.53
C ASN A 247 1.36 13.81 -13.18
N ASP A 248 1.17 12.50 -13.00
CA ASP A 248 0.74 11.93 -11.72
C ASP A 248 1.80 12.13 -10.64
N LEU A 249 3.05 11.83 -10.96
CA LEU A 249 4.18 12.07 -10.05
C LEU A 249 4.29 13.55 -9.68
N SER A 250 4.22 14.45 -10.68
CA SER A 250 4.31 15.89 -10.44
C SER A 250 3.16 16.44 -9.61
N ARG A 251 1.95 15.88 -9.74
CA ARG A 251 0.80 16.22 -8.90
C ARG A 251 1.06 15.82 -7.45
N THR A 252 1.42 14.56 -7.22
CA THR A 252 1.69 14.03 -5.87
C THR A 252 2.82 14.77 -5.17
N LEU A 253 3.97 14.96 -5.83
CA LEU A 253 5.11 15.68 -5.25
C LEU A 253 4.79 17.15 -4.94
N ARG A 254 3.90 17.77 -5.73
CA ARG A 254 3.40 19.13 -5.44
C ARG A 254 2.51 19.14 -4.19
N SER A 255 1.63 18.16 -4.03
CA SER A 255 0.79 18.03 -2.83
C SER A 255 1.64 17.87 -1.57
N ILE A 256 2.67 17.03 -1.59
CA ILE A 256 3.60 16.85 -0.45
C ILE A 256 4.35 18.15 -0.16
N ARG A 257 4.90 18.79 -1.19
CA ARG A 257 5.62 20.08 -1.02
C ARG A 257 4.72 21.16 -0.44
N ASN A 258 3.47 21.24 -0.88
CA ASN A 258 2.49 22.18 -0.35
C ASN A 258 2.10 21.82 1.09
N ALA A 259 1.92 20.54 1.40
CA ALA A 259 1.66 20.06 2.76
C ALA A 259 2.72 20.56 3.73
N LYS A 260 4.00 20.41 3.37
CA LYS A 260 5.14 20.83 4.19
C LYS A 260 5.22 22.34 4.43
N ARG A 261 4.54 23.16 3.62
CA ARG A 261 4.46 24.62 3.86
C ARG A 261 3.49 25.00 4.97
N TYR A 262 2.55 24.12 5.28
CA TYR A 262 1.45 24.39 6.21
C TYR A 262 1.39 23.45 7.40
N ALA A 263 2.17 22.37 7.40
CA ALA A 263 2.26 21.38 8.47
C ALA A 263 3.68 21.30 9.03
N ASP A 264 3.76 21.03 10.32
CA ASP A 264 5.00 20.82 11.06
C ASP A 264 5.58 19.42 10.80
N PHE A 265 4.72 18.43 10.53
CA PHE A 265 5.08 17.05 10.18
C PHE A 265 4.26 16.53 9.00
N VAL A 266 4.89 15.86 8.02
CA VAL A 266 4.22 15.34 6.82
C VAL A 266 4.48 13.85 6.63
N VAL A 267 3.42 13.05 6.53
CA VAL A 267 3.47 11.64 6.13
C VAL A 267 3.11 11.51 4.65
N ALA A 268 4.01 10.95 3.85
CA ALA A 268 3.67 10.45 2.52
C ALA A 268 3.37 8.94 2.63
N THR A 269 2.31 8.47 1.98
CA THR A 269 1.91 7.06 2.07
C THR A 269 1.44 6.53 0.73
N ALA A 270 1.82 5.28 0.45
CA ALA A 270 1.57 4.65 -0.84
C ALA A 270 1.18 3.18 -0.69
N HIS A 271 0.08 2.80 -1.33
CA HIS A 271 -0.37 1.41 -1.41
C HIS A 271 0.06 0.81 -2.77
N ILE A 272 1.11 -0.02 -2.78
CA ILE A 272 1.84 -0.44 -3.98
C ILE A 272 2.26 -1.91 -3.84
N HIS A 273 1.74 -2.77 -4.72
CA HIS A 273 2.05 -4.21 -4.70
C HIS A 273 3.12 -4.62 -5.70
N GLN A 274 3.51 -3.73 -6.62
CA GLN A 274 4.40 -4.08 -7.73
C GLN A 274 5.67 -4.77 -7.21
N GLY A 275 6.05 -5.86 -7.89
CA GLY A 275 7.27 -6.61 -7.65
C GLY A 275 8.35 -6.31 -8.69
N GLN A 276 9.56 -6.83 -8.49
CA GLN A 276 10.70 -6.54 -9.37
C GLN A 276 10.72 -7.40 -10.65
N SER A 277 10.01 -8.53 -10.65
CA SER A 277 10.15 -9.57 -11.67
C SER A 277 8.83 -10.28 -11.95
N VAL A 278 8.65 -10.73 -13.20
CA VAL A 278 7.52 -11.59 -13.61
C VAL A 278 7.55 -12.98 -12.98
N LEU A 279 8.67 -13.34 -12.36
CA LEU A 279 8.85 -14.63 -11.67
C LEU A 279 8.45 -14.55 -10.19
N GLU A 280 8.16 -13.35 -9.67
CA GLU A 280 7.70 -13.16 -8.31
C GLU A 280 6.19 -13.00 -8.27
N GLN A 281 5.55 -13.60 -7.27
CA GLN A 281 4.18 -13.22 -6.93
C GLN A 281 4.23 -11.82 -6.30
N MET A 282 3.50 -10.87 -6.87
CA MET A 282 3.52 -9.47 -6.42
C MET A 282 3.27 -9.34 -4.92
N HIS A 283 2.28 -10.07 -4.39
CA HIS A 283 1.94 -10.10 -2.97
C HIS A 283 2.92 -10.85 -2.07
N LEU A 284 4.00 -11.40 -2.63
CA LEU A 284 5.08 -12.03 -1.87
C LEU A 284 6.46 -11.42 -2.21
N SER A 285 6.48 -10.27 -2.90
CA SER A 285 7.72 -9.64 -3.32
C SER A 285 8.35 -8.85 -2.18
N THR A 286 9.42 -9.39 -1.60
CA THR A 286 10.12 -8.82 -0.43
C THR A 286 11.05 -7.66 -0.78
N LYS A 287 11.29 -7.39 -2.07
CA LYS A 287 12.10 -6.26 -2.54
C LYS A 287 11.24 -5.26 -3.31
N PRO A 288 11.24 -3.96 -2.93
CA PRO A 288 10.50 -2.96 -3.69
C PRO A 288 11.15 -2.74 -5.08
N PRO A 289 10.36 -2.51 -6.14
CA PRO A 289 10.89 -2.12 -7.44
C PRO A 289 11.53 -0.72 -7.39
N ALA A 290 12.47 -0.45 -8.31
CA ALA A 290 13.28 0.77 -8.30
C ALA A 290 12.42 2.05 -8.27
N PHE A 291 11.33 2.11 -9.06
CA PHE A 291 10.44 3.28 -9.06
C PHE A 291 9.83 3.58 -7.69
N TYR A 292 9.65 2.56 -6.85
CA TYR A 292 9.03 2.72 -5.54
C TYR A 292 10.03 3.32 -4.55
N VAL A 293 11.30 2.90 -4.63
CA VAL A 293 12.42 3.53 -3.93
C VAL A 293 12.57 4.99 -4.37
N ASP A 294 12.60 5.23 -5.69
CA ASP A 294 12.70 6.59 -6.25
C ASP A 294 11.53 7.49 -5.82
N LEU A 295 10.30 6.95 -5.75
CA LEU A 295 9.13 7.67 -5.29
C LEU A 295 9.26 8.07 -3.82
N ALA A 296 9.71 7.15 -2.96
CA ALA A 296 9.89 7.40 -1.53
C ALA A 296 10.98 8.46 -1.29
N HIS A 297 12.13 8.35 -1.97
CA HIS A 297 13.20 9.36 -1.91
C HIS A 297 12.70 10.74 -2.37
N GLN A 298 12.00 10.80 -3.52
CA GLN A 298 11.45 12.06 -4.02
C GLN A 298 10.41 12.67 -3.07
N ALA A 299 9.60 11.85 -2.40
CA ALA A 299 8.64 12.31 -1.40
C ALA A 299 9.34 12.97 -0.20
N ILE A 300 10.38 12.33 0.35
CA ILE A 300 11.20 12.91 1.42
C ILE A 300 11.88 14.20 0.94
N ASP A 301 12.47 14.18 -0.26
CA ASP A 301 13.18 15.33 -0.83
C ASP A 301 12.31 16.59 -0.99
N VAL A 302 11.03 16.42 -1.32
CA VAL A 302 10.11 17.55 -1.46
C VAL A 302 9.41 17.95 -0.16
N GLY A 303 9.56 17.19 0.92
CA GLY A 303 9.18 17.61 2.27
C GLY A 303 8.44 16.62 3.14
N ALA A 304 8.30 15.34 2.77
CA ALA A 304 7.80 14.34 3.70
C ALA A 304 8.81 14.08 4.83
N ASP A 305 8.32 13.93 6.06
CA ASP A 305 9.12 13.58 7.24
C ASP A 305 9.10 12.08 7.53
N ALA A 306 8.14 11.34 6.96
CA ALA A 306 8.13 9.88 6.93
C ALA A 306 7.46 9.38 5.65
N PHE A 307 7.90 8.22 5.15
CA PHE A 307 7.23 7.51 4.07
C PHE A 307 6.74 6.14 4.55
N VAL A 308 5.43 5.89 4.46
CA VAL A 308 4.80 4.64 4.94
C VAL A 308 4.13 3.91 3.78
N GLY A 309 4.71 2.77 3.43
CA GLY A 309 4.31 1.91 2.33
C GLY A 309 3.43 0.73 2.73
N HIS A 310 2.49 0.39 1.85
CA HIS A 310 1.41 -0.57 2.06
C HIS A 310 1.15 -1.46 0.84
N GLY A 311 0.29 -2.47 0.97
CA GLY A 311 -0.30 -3.23 -0.14
C GLY A 311 0.41 -4.52 -0.53
N VAL A 312 1.74 -4.61 -0.41
CA VAL A 312 2.45 -5.87 -0.72
C VAL A 312 2.03 -7.05 0.18
N GLN A 313 1.32 -6.80 1.30
CA GLN A 313 0.84 -7.83 2.24
C GLN A 313 1.97 -8.66 2.86
N LEU A 314 3.20 -8.15 2.80
CA LEU A 314 4.39 -8.69 3.43
C LEU A 314 5.25 -7.56 4.00
N LEU A 315 6.24 -7.97 4.79
CA LEU A 315 7.30 -7.10 5.26
C LEU A 315 8.35 -6.88 4.18
N ARG A 316 8.69 -5.61 3.94
CA ARG A 316 9.86 -5.19 3.14
C ARG A 316 10.90 -4.53 4.04
N GLY A 317 12.09 -4.28 3.50
CA GLY A 317 13.16 -3.59 4.23
C GLY A 317 12.77 -2.20 4.71
N VAL A 318 13.47 -1.71 5.72
CA VAL A 318 13.37 -0.36 6.27
C VAL A 318 14.61 0.44 5.85
N GLU A 319 14.39 1.68 5.43
CA GLU A 319 15.45 2.60 5.05
C GLU A 319 15.40 3.88 5.91
N ILE A 320 16.57 4.35 6.34
CA ILE A 320 16.71 5.71 6.86
C ILE A 320 17.34 6.57 5.76
N TYR A 321 16.52 7.39 5.12
CA TYR A 321 16.96 8.27 4.03
C TYR A 321 16.99 9.72 4.51
N LYS A 322 18.18 10.32 4.54
CA LYS A 322 18.39 11.71 5.01
C LYS A 322 17.81 11.96 6.42
N GLY A 323 17.99 10.99 7.33
CA GLY A 323 17.50 11.05 8.70
C GLY A 323 15.97 10.93 8.82
N LYS A 324 15.28 10.41 7.78
CA LYS A 324 13.82 10.20 7.79
C LYS A 324 13.50 8.73 7.49
N PRO A 325 12.50 8.13 8.16
CA PRO A 325 12.21 6.72 8.00
C PRO A 325 11.37 6.46 6.75
N ILE A 326 11.71 5.40 6.04
CA ILE A 326 10.96 4.85 4.91
C ILE A 326 10.65 3.38 5.22
N PHE A 327 9.37 3.07 5.29
CA PHE A 327 8.87 1.71 5.44
C PHE A 327 8.27 1.25 4.12
N TYR A 328 8.91 0.33 3.40
CA TYR A 328 8.42 -0.10 2.07
C TYR A 328 7.23 -1.05 2.11
N GLY A 329 6.95 -1.65 3.27
CA GLY A 329 5.84 -2.57 3.51
C GLY A 329 5.86 -3.06 4.96
N LEU A 330 4.85 -2.67 5.73
CA LEU A 330 4.69 -3.04 7.15
C LEU A 330 3.79 -4.28 7.37
N GLY A 331 3.36 -4.94 6.29
CA GLY A 331 2.44 -6.09 6.36
C GLY A 331 0.98 -5.66 6.56
N GLU A 332 0.16 -6.56 7.10
CA GLU A 332 -1.25 -6.31 7.38
C GLU A 332 -1.44 -6.23 8.90
N PHE A 333 -1.88 -5.09 9.44
CA PHE A 333 -2.11 -4.94 10.88
C PHE A 333 -3.47 -5.52 11.29
N PHE A 334 -4.48 -5.43 10.42
CA PHE A 334 -5.72 -6.19 10.53
C PHE A 334 -6.03 -6.87 9.21
N ARG A 335 -6.40 -8.16 9.24
CA ARG A 335 -6.82 -8.93 8.05
C ARG A 335 -7.94 -9.91 8.33
N GLU A 336 -9.17 -9.43 8.41
CA GLU A 336 -10.34 -10.28 8.60
C GLU A 336 -10.91 -10.76 7.24
N ALA A 337 -10.11 -11.57 6.53
CA ALA A 337 -10.38 -12.01 5.16
C ALA A 337 -11.28 -13.26 5.03
N GLN A 338 -11.44 -14.01 6.12
CA GLN A 338 -12.04 -15.34 6.15
C GLN A 338 -13.57 -15.33 5.93
N TRP A 339 -14.24 -14.21 6.19
CA TRP A 339 -15.70 -14.18 6.19
C TRP A 339 -16.29 -13.93 4.81
N THR A 340 -17.10 -14.87 4.32
CA THR A 340 -18.02 -14.56 3.22
C THR A 340 -19.28 -13.87 3.75
N LEU A 341 -19.87 -12.99 2.94
CA LEU A 341 -21.13 -12.34 3.29
C LEU A 341 -22.25 -13.38 3.48
N SER A 342 -22.29 -14.43 2.65
CA SER A 342 -23.32 -15.47 2.74
C SER A 342 -23.26 -16.26 4.04
N GLU A 343 -22.05 -16.58 4.55
CA GLU A 343 -21.89 -17.21 5.86
C GLU A 343 -22.31 -16.26 6.99
N GLN A 344 -21.93 -14.98 6.91
CA GLN A 344 -22.31 -13.98 7.93
C GLN A 344 -23.82 -13.74 8.01
N LEU A 345 -24.51 -13.79 6.87
CA LEU A 345 -25.97 -13.65 6.79
C LEU A 345 -26.72 -14.96 7.08
N GLY A 346 -26.02 -16.06 7.39
CA GLY A 346 -26.62 -17.37 7.64
C GLY A 346 -27.30 -17.99 6.41
N GLN A 347 -26.91 -17.56 5.20
CA GLN A 347 -27.45 -18.08 3.94
C GLN A 347 -26.78 -19.39 3.52
N THR A 348 -25.57 -19.64 4.02
CA THR A 348 -24.78 -20.85 3.75
C THR A 348 -24.12 -21.34 5.02
N ASP A 349 -23.89 -22.65 5.12
CA ASP A 349 -23.11 -23.23 6.21
C ASP A 349 -21.65 -22.77 6.13
N ALA A 350 -21.04 -22.53 7.30
CA ALA A 350 -19.62 -22.20 7.39
C ALA A 350 -18.75 -23.40 6.98
N ASN A 351 -17.77 -23.18 6.11
CA ASN A 351 -16.85 -24.23 5.67
C ASN A 351 -15.39 -23.86 5.95
N GLN A 352 -14.82 -24.50 6.99
CA GLN A 352 -13.43 -24.31 7.42
C GLN A 352 -12.38 -24.80 6.41
N GLN A 353 -12.79 -25.57 5.40
CA GLN A 353 -11.91 -26.04 4.33
C GLN A 353 -12.16 -25.30 3.01
N SER A 354 -12.95 -24.22 3.03
CA SER A 354 -13.22 -23.46 1.82
C SER A 354 -11.94 -22.83 1.25
N PRO A 355 -11.87 -22.58 -0.07
CA PRO A 355 -10.77 -21.83 -0.67
C PRO A 355 -10.51 -20.48 0.01
N ARG A 356 -11.57 -19.82 0.50
CA ARG A 356 -11.45 -18.54 1.22
C ARG A 356 -10.80 -18.69 2.59
N GLN A 357 -11.09 -19.77 3.32
CA GLN A 357 -10.42 -20.06 4.58
C GLN A 357 -8.94 -20.38 4.38
N ASN A 358 -8.62 -21.19 3.38
CA ASN A 358 -7.23 -21.48 3.01
C ASN A 358 -6.49 -20.20 2.58
N PHE A 359 -7.14 -19.34 1.79
CA PHE A 359 -6.63 -18.02 1.43
C PHE A 359 -6.35 -17.17 2.67
N ALA A 360 -7.29 -17.07 3.60
CA ALA A 360 -7.16 -16.22 4.78
C ALA A 360 -6.05 -16.67 5.73
N ARG A 361 -5.68 -17.95 5.75
CA ARG A 361 -4.59 -18.48 6.58
C ARG A 361 -3.25 -18.58 5.86
N ASN A 362 -3.26 -18.79 4.54
CA ASN A 362 -2.09 -19.18 3.79
C ASN A 362 -2.05 -18.50 2.41
N PHE A 363 -2.16 -17.17 2.40
CA PHE A 363 -2.18 -16.41 1.16
C PHE A 363 -0.85 -16.54 0.41
N GLY A 364 -0.92 -16.93 -0.86
CA GLY A 364 0.27 -17.23 -1.69
C GLY A 364 1.02 -18.50 -1.28
N GLY A 365 0.43 -19.38 -0.45
CA GLY A 365 1.09 -20.57 0.08
C GLY A 365 2.13 -20.27 1.16
N SER A 366 2.08 -19.07 1.75
CA SER A 366 2.86 -18.69 2.92
C SER A 366 1.99 -18.08 4.03
N THR A 367 2.38 -18.31 5.29
CA THR A 367 1.81 -17.62 6.46
C THR A 367 2.46 -16.26 6.70
N GLN A 368 3.50 -15.89 5.95
CA GLN A 368 4.20 -14.61 6.13
C GLN A 368 3.30 -13.39 5.91
N SER A 369 2.20 -13.56 5.17
CA SER A 369 1.20 -12.51 4.99
C SER A 369 0.40 -12.20 6.27
N LEU A 370 0.48 -13.08 7.28
CA LEU A 370 -0.09 -12.86 8.61
C LEU A 370 0.93 -12.28 9.60
N GLU A 371 2.11 -11.89 9.12
CA GLU A 371 3.17 -11.27 9.91
C GLU A 371 3.21 -9.77 9.57
N SER A 372 3.37 -8.93 10.59
CA SER A 372 3.27 -7.47 10.47
C SER A 372 4.18 -6.78 11.48
N LEU A 373 4.40 -5.48 11.30
CA LEU A 373 5.16 -4.64 12.22
C LEU A 373 4.33 -3.44 12.67
N VAL A 374 4.40 -3.13 13.97
CA VAL A 374 4.16 -1.78 14.44
C VAL A 374 5.53 -1.10 14.50
N ALA A 375 5.72 -0.05 13.68
CA ALA A 375 6.93 0.75 13.68
C ALA A 375 6.69 2.04 14.47
N VAL A 376 7.42 2.21 15.57
CA VAL A 376 7.35 3.40 16.44
C VAL A 376 8.59 4.25 16.19
N SER A 377 8.40 5.42 15.59
CA SER A 377 9.48 6.37 15.28
C SER A 377 9.47 7.50 16.31
N HIS A 378 10.57 7.63 17.04
CA HIS A 378 10.80 8.66 18.04
C HIS A 378 11.57 9.82 17.43
N TYR A 379 11.04 11.03 17.60
CA TYR A 379 11.67 12.26 17.18
C TYR A 379 11.97 13.13 18.40
N GLU A 380 13.13 13.78 18.37
CA GLU A 380 13.58 14.74 19.37
C GLU A 380 13.94 16.05 18.64
N ASP A 381 13.28 17.15 19.02
CA ASP A 381 13.51 18.48 18.45
C ASP A 381 13.48 18.54 16.90
N GLY A 382 12.60 17.75 16.30
CA GLY A 382 12.37 17.70 14.85
C GLY A 382 13.29 16.74 14.08
N GLU A 383 14.16 16.01 14.77
CA GLU A 383 15.06 15.02 14.19
C GLU A 383 14.66 13.62 14.62
N LEU A 384 14.80 12.63 13.72
CA LEU A 384 14.51 11.23 14.06
C LEU A 384 15.66 10.72 14.94
N ALA A 385 15.36 10.27 16.15
CA ALA A 385 16.34 9.74 17.09
C ALA A 385 16.41 8.21 17.04
N GLU A 386 15.25 7.54 16.98
CA GLU A 386 15.16 6.09 17.06
C GLU A 386 13.93 5.56 16.33
N VAL A 387 14.03 4.36 15.74
CA VAL A 387 12.86 3.59 15.29
C VAL A 387 12.86 2.23 15.98
N ARG A 388 11.74 1.90 16.63
CA ARG A 388 11.48 0.59 17.23
C ARG A 388 10.49 -0.21 16.39
N LEU A 389 10.83 -1.44 16.10
CA LEU A 389 10.03 -2.38 15.30
C LEU A 389 9.49 -3.48 16.20
N TYR A 390 8.17 -3.55 16.33
CA TYR A 390 7.48 -4.54 17.15
C TYR A 390 6.76 -5.55 16.26
N PRO A 391 7.26 -6.80 16.18
CA PRO A 391 6.62 -7.86 15.42
C PRO A 391 5.24 -8.22 15.94
N THR A 392 4.30 -8.33 15.03
CA THR A 392 2.94 -8.80 15.28
C THR A 392 2.59 -9.94 14.35
N GLU A 393 1.64 -10.75 14.79
CA GLU A 393 1.05 -11.82 14.01
C GLU A 393 -0.48 -11.75 14.05
N LEU A 394 -1.12 -12.38 13.08
CA LEU A 394 -2.57 -12.34 12.90
C LEU A 394 -3.27 -13.64 13.29
N GLY A 395 -2.64 -14.46 14.15
CA GLY A 395 -3.29 -15.59 14.83
C GLY A 395 -3.54 -16.81 13.94
N VAL A 396 -2.59 -17.16 13.07
CA VAL A 396 -2.68 -18.27 12.11
C VAL A 396 -2.98 -19.63 12.75
N ASP A 397 -2.57 -19.85 13.99
CA ASP A 397 -2.81 -21.11 14.72
C ASP A 397 -4.05 -21.06 15.62
N GLY A 398 -4.72 -19.91 15.68
CA GLY A 398 -5.89 -19.68 16.51
C GLY A 398 -7.23 -20.00 15.83
N PRO A 399 -8.34 -19.92 16.58
CA PRO A 399 -9.69 -20.10 16.01
C PRO A 399 -10.01 -19.00 14.98
N ASP A 400 -10.89 -19.28 14.02
CA ASP A 400 -11.31 -18.32 12.97
C ASP A 400 -11.88 -17.02 13.56
N SER A 401 -12.44 -17.08 14.77
CA SER A 401 -12.94 -15.92 15.51
C SER A 401 -11.84 -14.98 15.99
N ARG A 402 -10.56 -15.36 15.89
CA ARG A 402 -9.39 -14.56 16.28
C ARG A 402 -8.39 -14.36 15.14
N LEU A 403 -8.61 -14.98 13.98
CA LEU A 403 -7.78 -14.82 12.79
C LEU A 403 -7.94 -13.40 12.23
N GLY A 404 -6.83 -12.77 11.89
CA GLY A 404 -6.82 -11.41 11.33
C GLY A 404 -6.73 -10.28 12.35
N ILE A 405 -6.60 -10.60 13.64
CA ILE A 405 -6.51 -9.62 14.74
C ILE A 405 -5.05 -9.57 15.24
N PRO A 406 -4.41 -8.39 15.29
CA PRO A 406 -3.01 -8.24 15.65
C PRO A 406 -2.77 -8.61 17.10
N ARG A 407 -1.68 -9.33 17.32
CA ARG A 407 -1.10 -9.60 18.63
C ARG A 407 0.41 -9.51 18.53
N LEU A 408 1.09 -9.14 19.62
CA LEU A 408 2.55 -9.22 19.64
C LEU A 408 2.98 -10.66 19.39
N ALA A 409 3.95 -10.82 18.49
CA ALA A 409 4.49 -12.13 18.17
C ALA A 409 5.24 -12.72 19.37
N GLN A 410 5.16 -14.04 19.52
CA GLN A 410 5.96 -14.76 20.52
C GLN A 410 7.44 -14.72 20.17
N SER A 411 8.32 -14.96 21.16
CA SER A 411 9.76 -14.72 21.06
C SER A 411 10.42 -15.30 19.80
N ASP A 412 10.20 -16.58 19.51
CA ASP A 412 10.82 -17.26 18.36
C ASP A 412 10.35 -16.65 17.03
N LYS A 413 9.05 -16.37 16.92
CA LYS A 413 8.45 -15.76 15.72
C LYS A 413 8.88 -14.29 15.57
N ALA A 414 8.96 -13.55 16.67
CA ALA A 414 9.44 -12.17 16.69
C ALA A 414 10.88 -12.09 16.17
N GLN A 415 11.77 -12.99 16.63
CA GLN A 415 13.14 -13.06 16.14
C GLN A 415 13.20 -13.42 14.66
N GLU A 416 12.45 -14.42 14.20
CA GLU A 416 12.39 -14.80 12.78
C GLU A 416 11.98 -13.60 11.89
N ILE A 417 10.94 -12.87 12.31
CA ILE A 417 10.46 -11.67 11.61
C ILE A 417 11.56 -10.60 11.57
N LEU A 418 12.17 -10.28 12.72
CA LEU A 418 13.18 -9.24 12.84
C LEU A 418 14.46 -9.56 12.07
N GLU A 419 14.95 -10.80 12.11
CA GLU A 419 16.11 -11.23 11.33
C GLU A 419 15.88 -11.12 9.82
N ARG A 420 14.66 -11.43 9.37
CA ARG A 420 14.28 -11.27 7.97
C ARG A 420 14.25 -9.80 7.58
N VAL A 421 13.63 -8.94 8.38
CA VAL A 421 13.57 -7.49 8.13
C VAL A 421 14.96 -6.86 8.20
N GLN A 422 15.80 -7.26 9.15
CA GLN A 422 17.20 -6.85 9.25
C GLN A 422 17.95 -7.19 7.96
N ARG A 423 17.84 -8.43 7.44
CA ARG A 423 18.44 -8.79 6.14
C ARG A 423 17.97 -7.90 5.00
N LEU A 424 16.66 -7.68 4.90
CA LEU A 424 16.06 -6.86 3.82
C LEU A 424 16.49 -5.39 3.91
N SER A 425 16.74 -4.90 5.13
CA SER A 425 17.10 -3.50 5.39
C SER A 425 18.59 -3.20 5.11
N ARG A 426 19.46 -4.22 5.11
CA ARG A 426 20.88 -4.08 4.75
C ARG A 426 21.09 -3.60 3.32
N ASP A 427 20.19 -3.95 2.39
CA ASP A 427 20.25 -3.49 0.99
C ASP A 427 20.11 -1.95 0.90
N PHE A 428 19.53 -1.31 1.91
CA PHE A 428 19.37 0.14 2.03
C PHE A 428 20.40 0.79 2.98
N GLY A 429 21.35 0.01 3.51
CA GLY A 429 22.36 0.50 4.45
C GLY A 429 21.86 0.72 5.88
N THR A 430 20.64 0.27 6.21
CA THR A 430 20.09 0.38 7.58
C THR A 430 20.54 -0.80 8.44
N THR A 431 21.09 -0.50 9.61
CA THR A 431 21.37 -1.49 10.66
C THR A 431 20.19 -1.56 11.62
N ILE A 432 19.77 -2.77 11.97
CA ILE A 432 18.71 -3.02 12.96
C ILE A 432 19.31 -3.90 14.04
N ASP A 433 19.39 -3.42 15.27
CA ASP A 433 19.79 -4.22 16.42
C ASP A 433 18.57 -4.95 16.99
N ILE A 434 18.71 -6.21 17.38
CA ILE A 434 17.59 -7.01 17.92
C ILE A 434 17.76 -7.11 19.43
N GLU A 435 16.92 -6.37 20.15
CA GLU A 435 16.88 -6.34 21.61
C GLU A 435 15.70 -7.17 22.13
N GLY A 436 15.94 -8.45 22.39
CA GLY A 436 14.89 -9.39 22.77
C GLY A 436 13.91 -9.63 21.62
N ASN A 437 12.72 -9.02 21.70
CA ASN A 437 11.65 -9.13 20.72
C ASN A 437 11.38 -7.82 19.96
N VAL A 438 12.30 -6.85 20.06
CA VAL A 438 12.17 -5.52 19.45
C VAL A 438 13.37 -5.29 18.54
N GLY A 439 13.12 -4.82 17.31
CA GLY A 439 14.17 -4.28 16.45
C GLY A 439 14.39 -2.81 16.75
N VAL A 440 15.63 -2.37 16.90
CA VAL A 440 15.99 -0.99 17.23
C VAL A 440 16.89 -0.44 16.12
N ILE A 441 16.55 0.74 15.63
CA ILE A 441 17.35 1.50 14.66
C ILE A 441 17.68 2.82 15.35
N THR A 442 18.92 2.99 15.77
CA THR A 442 19.40 4.26 16.33
C THR A 442 19.93 5.13 15.19
N ILE A 443 19.58 6.42 15.21
CA ILE A 443 20.06 7.38 14.23
C ILE A 443 21.27 8.12 14.83
N GLU A 444 22.41 8.06 14.12
CA GLU A 444 23.67 8.72 14.53
C GLU A 444 23.72 10.21 14.16
#